data_AF-A0A225WEH3-F1
#
_entry.id   AF-A0A225WEH3-F1
#
_cell.length_a   1.000
_cell.length_b   1.000
_cell.length_c   1.000
_cell.angle_alpha   90.00
_cell.angle_beta   90.00
_cell.angle_gamma   90.00
#
_symmetry.space_group_name_H-M   'P 1'
#
loop_
_entity.id
_entity.type
_entity.pdbx_description
1 polymer ?
#
loop_
_entity_poly.entity_id
_entity_poly.type
_entity_poly.pdbx_seq_one_letter_code
_entity_poly.pdbx_strand_id
1 'polypeptide(L)'
;MIVQASTSWLSRFSRIWNSLRVEQHGHYSAQRLIDLQKYSNIINTVELLVIILATPLPCLLTVILADVTPLNSPEAGTNSNIVFWLRSCLIIGLYTMSFVVQFREMLPTLPMSRERSFGITVFVSSGVILFAYSMSLVIGFPVPFLMVVGAPLWMILILGSFAISWKNLICGDSAVQTQIVNGLKMFMVQMSMIAIYPFYIYIFTSLSSVGQALFSLVLLIIKLAIKNGISLYIPSNIDMQPEIVVFNVDIFNALFVSFSMQTSTSKLTVIVIVVVDLLRMASSLREVKLLVHELKKLEKQINSLKPLVQDGINLTRKQRNPLSRACSIIARRSFATTNFDMRLLSAKQGPRLQVKPLHFLFRSKQVLPRKSFNHHSKYHSMGAKTQETRVPETLNADSKRWKSSRTDPQPKFVFLERQYARKVLNLLHLTEFTILIEYIEVIVPVVYSIYVVAMSYLPNRVYYAQLAYMDVESTLSNVLLYSFLEFLSLILLTTFLRKTMEYSPTHQLAFVLRTQWKMVQSTLVLWVVYVVQSSLVHFGTLKMPQLLHYVDLRLIQRS
;
A
#
# COMPACT_ATOMS: atom_id res chain seq x y z
N MET A 1 40.61 9.49 -6.98
CA MET A 1 39.39 9.63 -7.82
C MET A 1 38.37 8.49 -7.67
N ILE A 2 38.78 7.22 -7.42
CA ILE A 2 37.84 6.08 -7.28
C ILE A 2 36.96 6.18 -6.01
N VAL A 3 37.49 6.67 -4.89
CA VAL A 3 36.74 6.88 -3.62
C VAL A 3 35.69 7.98 -3.75
N GLN A 4 36.00 9.06 -4.48
CA GLN A 4 35.08 10.19 -4.70
C GLN A 4 33.94 9.81 -5.66
N ALA A 5 34.23 9.00 -6.68
CA ALA A 5 33.19 8.44 -7.56
C ALA A 5 32.23 7.52 -6.78
N SER A 6 32.76 6.61 -5.94
CA SER A 6 31.95 5.72 -5.09
C SER A 6 30.98 6.48 -4.17
N THR A 7 31.43 7.55 -3.49
CA THR A 7 30.55 8.38 -2.65
C THR A 7 29.46 9.12 -3.45
N SER A 8 29.73 9.50 -4.70
CA SER A 8 28.74 10.13 -5.58
C SER A 8 27.66 9.13 -6.05
N TRP A 9 28.06 7.89 -6.35
CA TRP A 9 27.13 6.81 -6.74
C TRP A 9 26.30 6.34 -5.56
N LEU A 10 26.90 6.17 -4.39
CA LEU A 10 26.19 5.81 -3.16
C LEU A 10 25.21 6.88 -2.71
N SER A 11 25.56 8.17 -2.86
CA SER A 11 24.65 9.27 -2.52
C SER A 11 23.55 9.49 -3.56
N ARG A 12 23.78 9.16 -4.84
CA ARG A 12 22.75 9.12 -5.89
C ARG A 12 21.82 7.92 -5.68
N PHE A 13 22.38 6.74 -5.42
CA PHE A 13 21.63 5.54 -5.08
C PHE A 13 20.80 5.75 -3.82
N SER A 14 21.37 6.31 -2.75
CA SER A 14 20.63 6.62 -1.53
C SER A 14 19.51 7.64 -1.77
N ARG A 15 19.71 8.66 -2.62
CA ARG A 15 18.63 9.60 -2.98
C ARG A 15 17.53 8.94 -3.80
N ILE A 16 17.89 8.13 -4.79
CA ILE A 16 16.93 7.38 -5.61
C ILE A 16 16.17 6.38 -4.72
N TRP A 17 16.88 5.64 -3.87
CA TRP A 17 16.33 4.71 -2.89
C TRP A 17 15.35 5.39 -1.93
N ASN A 18 15.72 6.54 -1.36
CA ASN A 18 14.83 7.32 -0.50
C ASN A 18 13.62 7.85 -1.27
N SER A 19 13.79 8.27 -2.53
CA SER A 19 12.67 8.73 -3.37
C SER A 19 11.71 7.63 -3.80
N LEU A 20 12.19 6.38 -3.87
CA LEU A 20 11.42 5.17 -4.18
C LEU A 20 10.76 4.57 -2.94
N ARG A 21 11.03 5.08 -1.75
CA ARG A 21 10.47 4.57 -0.49
C ARG A 21 9.17 5.31 -0.19
N VAL A 22 8.06 4.66 -0.53
CA VAL A 22 6.70 5.16 -0.28
C VAL A 22 6.48 5.52 1.19
N GLU A 23 7.11 4.76 2.08
CA GLU A 23 7.05 4.89 3.55
C GLU A 23 7.43 6.29 4.06
N GLN A 24 8.21 7.05 3.27
CA GLN A 24 8.72 8.36 3.67
C GLN A 24 7.84 9.54 3.23
N HIS A 25 6.82 9.30 2.39
CA HIS A 25 6.13 10.37 1.66
C HIS A 25 4.64 10.56 2.03
N GLY A 26 4.17 9.97 3.13
CA GLY A 26 2.78 10.09 3.53
C GLY A 26 2.48 11.16 4.58
N HIS A 27 1.19 11.34 4.82
CA HIS A 27 0.62 12.30 5.75
C HIS A 27 -0.03 11.56 6.91
N TYR A 28 0.16 12.07 8.13
CA TYR A 28 -0.54 11.61 9.32
C TYR A 28 -1.30 12.78 9.88
N SER A 29 -2.63 12.72 9.90
CA SER A 29 -3.44 13.83 10.39
C SER A 29 -3.32 13.98 11.92
N ALA A 30 -3.46 15.22 12.35
CA ALA A 30 -3.61 15.56 13.76
C ALA A 30 -4.82 14.83 14.40
N GLN A 31 -5.89 14.61 13.64
CA GLN A 31 -7.08 13.93 14.11
C GLN A 31 -6.81 12.45 14.40
N ARG A 32 -6.17 11.73 13.47
CA ARG A 32 -5.78 10.32 13.65
C ARG A 32 -4.88 10.13 14.86
N LEU A 33 -4.01 11.09 15.14
CA LEU A 33 -3.13 11.09 16.31
C LEU A 33 -3.93 11.19 17.63
N ILE A 34 -4.92 12.08 17.69
CA ILE A 34 -5.79 12.23 18.87
C ILE A 34 -6.62 10.96 19.07
N ASP A 35 -7.16 10.39 18.00
CA ASP A 35 -7.96 9.17 18.04
C ASP A 35 -7.12 7.96 18.48
N LEU A 36 -5.88 7.86 17.98
CA LEU A 36 -4.91 6.85 18.41
C LEU A 36 -4.61 6.97 19.92
N GLN A 37 -4.41 8.19 20.42
CA GLN A 37 -4.14 8.39 21.84
C GLN A 37 -5.34 8.01 22.72
N LYS A 38 -6.56 8.39 22.31
CA LYS A 38 -7.79 7.98 23.00
C LYS A 38 -7.92 6.46 23.02
N TYR A 39 -7.74 5.83 21.87
CA TYR A 39 -7.80 4.37 21.75
C TYR A 39 -6.78 3.67 22.64
N SER A 40 -5.53 4.15 22.63
CA SER A 40 -4.45 3.57 23.43
C SER A 40 -4.67 3.66 24.95
N ASN A 41 -5.50 4.60 25.43
CA ASN A 41 -5.81 4.73 26.85
C ASN A 41 -6.98 3.85 27.29
N ILE A 42 -7.80 3.37 26.35
CA ILE A 42 -9.05 2.64 26.64
C ILE A 42 -8.85 1.14 26.48
N ILE A 43 -8.03 0.71 25.52
CA ILE A 43 -7.97 -0.70 25.14
C ILE A 43 -7.20 -1.57 26.16
N ASN A 44 -7.76 -2.74 26.45
CA ASN A 44 -7.12 -3.77 27.28
C ASN A 44 -6.19 -4.68 26.44
N THR A 45 -5.20 -5.29 27.09
CA THR A 45 -4.23 -6.19 26.42
C THR A 45 -4.88 -7.42 25.80
N VAL A 46 -5.93 -7.97 26.42
CA VAL A 46 -6.67 -9.13 25.88
C VAL A 46 -7.43 -8.74 24.61
N GLU A 47 -8.16 -7.62 24.63
CA GLU A 47 -8.89 -7.11 23.46
C GLU A 47 -7.92 -6.83 22.30
N LEU A 48 -6.75 -6.27 22.61
CA LEU A 48 -5.68 -6.05 21.64
C LEU A 48 -5.19 -7.36 21.00
N LEU A 49 -4.92 -8.39 21.79
CA LEU A 49 -4.50 -9.71 21.27
C LEU A 49 -5.60 -10.35 20.41
N VAL A 50 -6.86 -10.24 20.85
CA VAL A 50 -8.01 -10.76 20.10
C VAL A 50 -8.12 -10.08 18.73
N ILE A 51 -7.99 -8.75 18.64
CA ILE A 51 -8.05 -8.04 17.35
C ILE A 51 -6.96 -8.53 16.39
N ILE A 52 -5.72 -8.65 16.87
CA ILE A 52 -4.58 -9.07 16.06
C ILE A 52 -4.76 -10.52 15.57
N LEU A 53 -5.13 -11.45 16.45
CA LEU A 53 -5.26 -12.87 16.10
C LEU A 53 -6.55 -13.20 15.35
N ALA A 54 -7.64 -12.46 15.58
CA ALA A 54 -8.92 -12.70 14.92
C ALA A 54 -8.99 -12.13 13.51
N THR A 55 -8.17 -11.12 13.19
CA THR A 55 -8.14 -10.49 11.85
C THR A 55 -8.00 -11.51 10.70
N PRO A 56 -7.08 -12.49 10.71
CA PRO A 56 -6.98 -13.45 9.60
C PRO A 56 -8.09 -14.52 9.56
N LEU A 57 -8.83 -14.73 10.65
CA LEU A 57 -9.74 -15.89 10.78
C LEU A 57 -10.91 -15.89 9.79
N PRO A 58 -11.62 -14.76 9.51
CA PRO A 58 -12.71 -14.74 8.54
C PRO A 58 -12.23 -15.18 7.15
N CYS A 59 -11.04 -14.74 6.75
CA CYS A 59 -10.43 -15.10 5.47
C CYS A 59 -10.06 -16.59 5.42
N LEU A 60 -9.51 -17.15 6.50
CA LEU A 60 -9.19 -18.57 6.57
C LEU A 60 -10.48 -19.41 6.50
N LEU A 61 -11.52 -19.00 7.23
CA LEU A 61 -12.81 -19.68 7.25
C LEU A 61 -13.47 -19.69 5.87
N THR A 62 -13.45 -18.57 5.13
CA THR A 62 -14.06 -18.50 3.80
C THR A 62 -13.37 -19.42 2.79
N VAL A 63 -12.04 -19.50 2.84
CA VAL A 63 -11.27 -20.38 1.95
C VAL A 63 -11.53 -21.85 2.28
N ILE A 64 -11.45 -22.23 3.56
CA ILE A 64 -11.71 -23.62 3.98
C ILE A 64 -13.14 -24.01 3.63
N LEU A 65 -14.13 -23.15 3.93
CA LEU A 65 -15.54 -23.41 3.64
C LEU A 65 -15.80 -23.63 2.14
N ALA A 66 -15.11 -22.89 1.27
CA ALA A 66 -15.18 -23.10 -0.17
C ALA A 66 -14.66 -24.47 -0.61
N ASP A 67 -13.79 -25.10 0.17
CA ASP A 67 -13.12 -26.37 -0.13
C ASP A 67 -13.67 -27.60 0.61
N VAL A 68 -14.66 -27.42 1.51
CA VAL A 68 -15.29 -28.54 2.25
C VAL A 68 -16.09 -29.47 1.32
N THR A 69 -16.80 -28.91 0.34
CA THR A 69 -17.69 -29.70 -0.53
C THR A 69 -16.87 -30.45 -1.59
N PRO A 70 -16.97 -31.79 -1.68
CA PRO A 70 -16.19 -32.56 -2.65
C PRO A 70 -16.56 -32.20 -4.09
N LEU A 71 -15.55 -32.03 -4.92
CA LEU A 71 -15.68 -31.78 -6.35
C LEU A 71 -15.60 -33.09 -7.13
N ASN A 72 -16.27 -33.13 -8.28
CA ASN A 72 -16.14 -34.23 -9.23
C ASN A 72 -14.94 -34.00 -10.15
N SER A 73 -14.53 -35.03 -10.91
CA SER A 73 -13.45 -34.85 -11.88
C SER A 73 -13.85 -33.84 -12.97
N PRO A 74 -12.90 -33.01 -13.47
CA PRO A 74 -13.16 -32.12 -14.59
C PRO A 74 -13.58 -32.87 -15.87
N GLU A 75 -13.14 -34.11 -16.03
CA GLU A 75 -13.44 -34.96 -17.20
C GLU A 75 -14.92 -35.35 -17.29
N ALA A 76 -15.66 -35.30 -16.16
CA ALA A 76 -17.09 -35.61 -16.12
C ALA A 76 -17.97 -34.54 -16.80
N GLY A 77 -17.39 -33.42 -17.24
CA GLY A 77 -18.09 -32.35 -17.95
C GLY A 77 -18.80 -31.34 -17.03
N THR A 78 -19.30 -30.25 -17.63
CA THR A 78 -19.95 -29.13 -16.94
C THR A 78 -21.13 -29.56 -16.08
N ASN A 79 -22.04 -30.36 -16.67
CA ASN A 79 -23.33 -30.70 -16.04
C ASN A 79 -23.15 -31.62 -14.83
N SER A 80 -22.07 -32.40 -14.80
CA SER A 80 -21.73 -33.26 -13.67
C SER A 80 -21.04 -32.49 -12.52
N ASN A 81 -20.63 -31.25 -12.77
CA ASN A 81 -19.85 -30.41 -11.85
C ASN A 81 -20.70 -29.25 -11.27
N ILE A 82 -21.95 -29.50 -10.87
CA ILE A 82 -22.85 -28.47 -10.30
C ILE A 82 -22.27 -27.85 -9.01
N VAL A 83 -21.62 -28.66 -8.16
CA VAL A 83 -20.98 -28.20 -6.92
C VAL A 83 -19.89 -27.17 -7.22
N PHE A 84 -19.11 -27.37 -8.29
CA PHE A 84 -18.11 -26.40 -8.74
C PHE A 84 -18.75 -25.06 -9.13
N TRP A 85 -19.89 -25.08 -9.83
CA TRP A 85 -20.60 -23.86 -10.22
C TRP A 85 -21.20 -23.13 -9.02
N LEU A 86 -21.84 -23.84 -8.09
CA LEU A 86 -22.38 -23.26 -6.86
C LEU A 86 -21.29 -22.61 -6.01
N ARG A 87 -20.16 -23.31 -5.85
CA ARG A 87 -18.96 -22.79 -5.19
C ARG A 87 -18.40 -21.56 -5.93
N SER A 88 -18.36 -21.60 -7.26
CA SER A 88 -17.88 -20.48 -8.08
C SER A 88 -18.76 -19.24 -7.91
N CYS A 89 -20.09 -19.39 -7.74
CA CYS A 89 -20.97 -18.27 -7.40
C CYS A 89 -20.56 -17.60 -6.08
N LEU A 90 -20.27 -18.40 -5.05
CA LEU A 90 -19.82 -17.89 -3.75
C LEU A 90 -18.47 -17.17 -3.88
N ILE A 91 -17.50 -17.78 -4.57
CA ILE A 91 -16.16 -17.22 -4.76
C ILE A 91 -16.21 -15.89 -5.53
N ILE A 92 -16.89 -15.85 -6.68
CA ILE A 92 -17.01 -14.63 -7.50
C ILE A 92 -17.82 -13.57 -6.75
N GLY A 93 -18.83 -13.97 -5.97
CA GLY A 93 -19.55 -13.10 -5.03
C GLY A 93 -18.62 -12.45 -4.00
N LEU A 94 -17.78 -13.24 -3.34
CA LEU A 94 -16.82 -12.76 -2.35
C LEU A 94 -15.78 -11.81 -2.96
N TYR A 95 -15.24 -12.12 -4.15
CA TYR A 95 -14.32 -11.23 -4.86
C TYR A 95 -14.97 -9.90 -5.20
N THR A 96 -16.16 -9.95 -5.80
CA THR A 96 -16.87 -8.77 -6.27
C THR A 96 -17.26 -7.89 -5.08
N MET A 97 -17.78 -8.48 -4.00
CA MET A 97 -18.10 -7.72 -2.78
C MET A 97 -16.85 -7.11 -2.13
N SER A 98 -15.77 -7.89 -2.03
CA SER A 98 -14.50 -7.41 -1.49
C SER A 98 -13.98 -6.22 -2.28
N PHE A 99 -14.04 -6.31 -3.61
CA PHE A 99 -13.63 -5.21 -4.47
C PHE A 99 -14.52 -3.97 -4.32
N VAL A 100 -15.85 -4.13 -4.29
CA VAL A 100 -16.79 -3.01 -4.10
C VAL A 100 -16.53 -2.32 -2.75
N VAL A 101 -16.23 -3.07 -1.70
CA VAL A 101 -15.87 -2.51 -0.39
C VAL A 101 -14.54 -1.75 -0.45
N GLN A 102 -13.48 -2.32 -1.06
CA GLN A 102 -12.20 -1.63 -1.21
C GLN A 102 -12.37 -0.32 -1.98
N PHE A 103 -13.08 -0.35 -3.10
CA PHE A 103 -13.29 0.81 -3.95
C PHE A 103 -14.05 1.92 -3.21
N ARG A 104 -15.07 1.56 -2.43
CA ARG A 104 -15.85 2.49 -1.60
C ARG A 104 -15.01 3.13 -0.49
N GLU A 105 -14.21 2.35 0.22
CA GLU A 105 -13.36 2.88 1.31
C GLU A 105 -12.20 3.72 0.75
N MET A 106 -11.73 3.44 -0.46
CA MET A 106 -10.70 4.23 -1.14
C MET A 106 -11.22 5.55 -1.70
N LEU A 107 -12.51 5.64 -2.08
CA LEU A 107 -13.16 6.83 -2.60
C LEU A 107 -14.36 7.26 -1.73
N PRO A 108 -14.11 7.80 -0.52
CA PRO A 108 -15.18 8.17 0.41
C PRO A 108 -16.07 9.32 -0.09
N THR A 109 -15.64 10.06 -1.11
CA THR A 109 -16.40 11.14 -1.77
C THR A 109 -17.59 10.62 -2.58
N LEU A 110 -17.64 9.31 -2.87
CA LEU A 110 -18.68 8.66 -3.65
C LEU A 110 -19.58 7.83 -2.73
N PRO A 111 -20.67 8.41 -2.19
CA PRO A 111 -21.54 7.69 -1.29
C PRO A 111 -22.22 6.53 -2.01
N MET A 112 -22.08 5.32 -1.45
CA MET A 112 -22.69 4.11 -1.97
C MET A 112 -23.42 3.38 -0.84
N SER A 113 -24.73 3.16 -1.03
CA SER A 113 -25.55 2.39 -0.09
C SER A 113 -25.13 0.91 -0.10
N ARG A 114 -25.25 0.25 1.06
CA ARG A 114 -24.93 -1.18 1.22
C ARG A 114 -25.79 -2.06 0.32
N GLU A 115 -27.06 -1.70 0.15
CA GLU A 115 -28.00 -2.40 -0.72
C GLU A 115 -27.57 -2.34 -2.19
N ARG A 116 -27.11 -1.17 -2.63
CA ARG A 116 -26.58 -0.98 -3.99
C ARG A 116 -25.30 -1.78 -4.19
N SER A 117 -24.39 -1.79 -3.21
CA SER A 117 -23.18 -2.61 -3.27
C SER A 117 -23.53 -4.09 -3.44
N PHE A 118 -24.47 -4.60 -2.64
CA PHE A 118 -24.95 -5.97 -2.74
C PHE A 118 -25.62 -6.25 -4.09
N GLY A 119 -26.46 -5.34 -4.60
CA GLY A 119 -27.10 -5.46 -5.91
C GLY A 119 -26.09 -5.54 -7.06
N ILE A 120 -25.05 -4.70 -7.04
CA ILE A 120 -23.95 -4.76 -8.03
C ILE A 120 -23.21 -6.10 -7.91
N THR A 121 -22.92 -6.56 -6.69
CA THR A 121 -22.27 -7.86 -6.47
C THR A 121 -23.07 -9.00 -7.08
N VAL A 122 -24.38 -9.08 -6.81
CA VAL A 122 -25.24 -10.15 -7.35
C VAL A 122 -25.31 -10.07 -8.87
N PHE A 123 -25.49 -8.87 -9.43
CA PHE A 123 -25.56 -8.66 -10.87
C PHE A 123 -24.28 -9.08 -11.60
N VAL A 124 -23.13 -8.56 -11.15
CA VAL A 124 -21.82 -8.85 -11.76
C VAL A 124 -21.48 -10.33 -11.63
N SER A 125 -21.64 -10.92 -10.44
CA SER A 125 -21.34 -12.35 -10.23
C SER A 125 -22.22 -13.26 -11.08
N SER A 126 -23.53 -12.97 -11.18
CA SER A 126 -24.45 -13.74 -12.00
C SER A 126 -24.09 -13.66 -13.49
N GLY A 127 -23.75 -12.46 -13.98
CA GLY A 127 -23.32 -12.26 -15.37
C GLY A 127 -22.04 -13.02 -15.71
N VAL A 128 -21.04 -13.00 -14.83
CA VAL A 128 -19.77 -13.71 -15.04
C VAL A 128 -19.96 -15.23 -14.96
N ILE A 129 -20.78 -15.73 -14.03
CA ILE A 129 -21.08 -17.17 -13.95
C ILE A 129 -21.85 -17.65 -15.17
N LEU A 130 -22.87 -16.91 -15.61
CA LEU A 130 -23.64 -17.26 -16.80
C LEU A 130 -22.75 -17.34 -18.04
N PHE A 131 -21.85 -16.36 -18.20
CA PHE A 131 -20.86 -16.37 -19.26
C PHE A 131 -19.90 -17.55 -19.14
N ALA A 132 -19.33 -17.80 -17.96
CA ALA A 132 -18.43 -18.91 -17.71
C ALA A 132 -19.08 -20.28 -18.01
N TYR A 133 -20.33 -20.46 -17.58
CA TYR A 133 -21.12 -21.66 -17.85
C TYR A 133 -21.38 -21.81 -19.35
N SER A 134 -21.79 -20.73 -20.03
CA SER A 134 -22.01 -20.73 -21.49
C SER A 134 -20.74 -21.10 -22.26
N MET A 135 -19.60 -20.54 -21.87
CA MET A 135 -18.30 -20.87 -22.47
C MET A 135 -17.92 -22.34 -22.27
N SER A 136 -18.27 -22.92 -21.12
CA SER A 136 -18.04 -24.34 -20.86
C SER A 136 -18.87 -25.28 -21.74
N LEU A 137 -20.06 -24.84 -22.17
CA LEU A 137 -20.88 -25.60 -23.12
C LEU A 137 -20.33 -25.51 -24.55
N VAL A 138 -19.71 -24.39 -24.91
CA VAL A 138 -19.16 -24.16 -26.26
C VAL A 138 -17.78 -24.80 -26.45
N ILE A 139 -16.88 -24.61 -25.49
CA ILE A 139 -15.48 -25.07 -25.58
C ILE A 139 -15.30 -26.47 -24.99
N GLY A 140 -16.17 -26.86 -24.04
CA GLY A 140 -15.98 -28.02 -23.18
C GLY A 140 -15.43 -27.63 -21.81
N PHE A 141 -15.50 -28.57 -20.86
CA PHE A 141 -15.09 -28.38 -19.48
C PHE A 141 -13.84 -29.22 -19.17
N PRO A 142 -12.82 -28.67 -18.47
CA PRO A 142 -12.74 -27.29 -17.95
C PRO A 142 -12.41 -26.26 -19.04
N VAL A 143 -12.95 -25.04 -18.91
CA VAL A 143 -12.65 -23.93 -19.84
C VAL A 143 -11.22 -23.46 -19.63
N PRO A 144 -10.38 -23.39 -20.68
CA PRO A 144 -9.01 -22.92 -20.55
C PRO A 144 -8.95 -21.50 -19.97
N PHE A 145 -8.17 -21.32 -18.90
CA PHE A 145 -7.93 -20.02 -18.28
C PHE A 145 -9.20 -19.29 -17.85
N LEU A 146 -10.20 -19.99 -17.31
CA LEU A 146 -11.54 -19.44 -17.05
C LEU A 146 -11.51 -18.15 -16.22
N MET A 147 -10.64 -18.06 -15.21
CA MET A 147 -10.47 -16.86 -14.38
C MET A 147 -9.94 -15.66 -15.19
N VAL A 148 -9.02 -15.90 -16.14
CA VAL A 148 -8.43 -14.85 -16.98
C VAL A 148 -9.42 -14.44 -18.09
N VAL A 149 -10.11 -15.40 -18.69
CA VAL A 149 -11.12 -15.17 -19.74
C VAL A 149 -12.34 -14.45 -19.16
N GLY A 150 -12.73 -14.73 -17.92
CA GLY A 150 -13.83 -14.05 -17.23
C GLY A 150 -13.49 -12.63 -16.74
N ALA A 151 -12.20 -12.30 -16.55
CA ALA A 151 -11.79 -11.02 -15.98
C ALA A 151 -12.21 -9.79 -16.81
N PRO A 152 -12.07 -9.75 -18.16
CA PRO A 152 -12.56 -8.64 -18.97
C PRO A 152 -14.06 -8.39 -18.84
N LEU A 153 -14.87 -9.45 -18.79
CA LEU A 153 -16.31 -9.32 -18.60
C LEU A 153 -16.64 -8.77 -17.21
N TRP A 154 -16.01 -9.34 -16.18
CA TRP A 154 -16.15 -8.86 -14.80
C TRP A 154 -15.83 -7.35 -14.70
N MET A 155 -14.74 -6.93 -15.34
CA MET A 155 -14.30 -5.54 -15.43
C MET A 155 -15.33 -4.62 -16.10
N ILE A 156 -15.88 -5.04 -17.24
CA ILE A 156 -16.87 -4.24 -17.96
C ILE A 156 -18.15 -4.09 -17.13
N LEU A 157 -18.64 -5.20 -16.54
CA LEU A 157 -19.86 -5.19 -15.75
C LEU A 157 -19.71 -4.33 -14.49
N ILE A 158 -18.59 -4.43 -13.78
CA ILE A 158 -18.39 -3.69 -12.53
C ILE A 158 -18.16 -2.20 -12.78
N LEU A 159 -17.31 -1.85 -13.75
CA LEU A 159 -17.07 -0.46 -14.12
C LEU A 159 -18.32 0.20 -14.73
N GLY A 160 -19.08 -0.55 -15.53
CA GLY A 160 -20.37 -0.10 -16.05
C GLY A 160 -21.36 0.17 -14.92
N SER A 161 -21.44 -0.72 -13.93
CA SER A 161 -22.32 -0.55 -12.76
C SER A 161 -21.94 0.67 -11.91
N PHE A 162 -20.64 0.93 -11.74
CA PHE A 162 -20.14 2.15 -11.08
C PHE A 162 -20.42 3.42 -11.89
N ALA A 163 -20.20 3.39 -13.21
CA ALA A 163 -20.48 4.52 -14.09
C ALA A 163 -21.97 4.90 -14.07
N ILE A 164 -22.87 3.90 -14.04
CA ILE A 164 -24.31 4.13 -13.90
C ILE A 164 -24.64 4.70 -12.51
N SER A 165 -24.08 4.11 -11.45
CA SER A 165 -24.35 4.51 -10.06
C SER A 165 -23.95 5.96 -9.76
N TRP A 166 -22.89 6.46 -10.40
CA TRP A 166 -22.35 7.79 -10.17
C TRP A 166 -22.47 8.73 -11.37
N LYS A 167 -23.29 8.40 -12.37
CA LYS A 167 -23.45 9.21 -13.60
C LYS A 167 -23.60 10.71 -13.30
N ASN A 168 -24.48 11.06 -12.36
CA ASN A 168 -24.75 12.46 -12.01
C ASN A 168 -23.56 13.15 -11.31
N LEU A 169 -22.83 12.43 -10.45
CA LEU A 169 -21.65 12.92 -9.74
C LEU A 169 -20.46 13.09 -10.69
N ILE A 170 -20.29 12.14 -11.60
CA ILE A 170 -19.26 12.16 -12.63
C ILE A 170 -19.49 13.33 -13.58
N CYS A 171 -20.73 13.57 -14.03
CA CYS A 171 -21.02 14.69 -14.93
C CYS A 171 -20.91 16.07 -14.27
N GLY A 172 -21.05 16.16 -12.94
CA GLY A 172 -21.13 17.43 -12.22
C GLY A 172 -19.79 18.02 -11.74
N ASP A 173 -18.76 17.21 -11.47
CA ASP A 173 -17.52 17.68 -10.83
C ASP A 173 -16.24 17.06 -11.43
N SER A 174 -15.37 17.92 -11.98
CA SER A 174 -14.08 17.52 -12.57
C SER A 174 -13.06 17.02 -11.53
N ALA A 175 -13.18 17.43 -10.26
CA ALA A 175 -12.35 16.93 -9.18
C ALA A 175 -12.70 15.46 -8.86
N VAL A 176 -13.99 15.13 -8.83
CA VAL A 176 -14.48 13.75 -8.63
C VAL A 176 -14.06 12.86 -9.80
N GLN A 177 -14.17 13.35 -11.04
CA GLN A 177 -13.65 12.63 -12.22
C GLN A 177 -12.16 12.30 -12.07
N THR A 178 -11.35 13.26 -11.62
CA THR A 178 -9.91 13.05 -11.42
C THR A 178 -9.64 12.02 -10.33
N GLN A 179 -10.40 12.04 -9.23
CA GLN A 179 -10.30 11.03 -8.17
C GLN A 179 -10.65 9.63 -8.68
N ILE A 180 -11.71 9.48 -9.47
CA ILE A 180 -12.10 8.20 -10.08
C ILE A 180 -11.02 7.70 -11.03
N VAL A 181 -10.49 8.55 -11.90
CA VAL A 181 -9.42 8.17 -12.83
C VAL A 181 -8.17 7.72 -12.08
N ASN A 182 -7.79 8.41 -11.00
CA ASN A 182 -6.66 7.98 -10.16
C ASN A 182 -6.97 6.64 -9.45
N GLY A 183 -8.19 6.46 -8.97
CA GLY A 183 -8.64 5.18 -8.40
C GLY A 183 -8.57 4.02 -9.40
N LEU A 184 -9.04 4.24 -10.62
CA LEU A 184 -8.94 3.27 -11.71
C LEU A 184 -7.49 2.96 -12.09
N LYS A 185 -6.61 3.96 -12.12
CA LYS A 185 -5.17 3.74 -12.37
C LYS A 185 -4.53 2.91 -11.26
N MET A 186 -4.82 3.23 -10.00
CA MET A 186 -4.36 2.42 -8.87
C MET A 186 -4.84 0.98 -9.00
N PHE A 187 -6.11 0.80 -9.36
CA PHE A 187 -6.68 -0.51 -9.58
C PHE A 187 -6.02 -1.28 -10.74
N MET A 188 -5.67 -0.60 -11.84
CA MET A 188 -4.93 -1.25 -12.93
C MET A 188 -3.54 -1.73 -12.49
N VAL A 189 -2.85 -0.96 -11.63
CA VAL A 189 -1.60 -1.41 -11.00
C VAL A 189 -1.86 -2.64 -10.12
N GLN A 190 -2.93 -2.61 -9.32
CA GLN A 190 -3.33 -3.73 -8.47
C GLN A 190 -3.62 -5.00 -9.28
N MET A 191 -4.40 -4.91 -10.37
CA MET A 191 -4.72 -6.05 -11.24
C MET A 191 -3.51 -6.58 -12.00
N SER A 192 -2.51 -5.75 -12.28
CA SER A 192 -1.28 -6.22 -12.93
C SER A 192 -0.56 -7.31 -12.11
N MET A 193 -0.77 -7.34 -10.78
CA MET A 193 -0.23 -8.37 -9.89
C MET A 193 -0.69 -9.78 -10.28
N ILE A 194 -1.93 -9.91 -10.72
CA ILE A 194 -2.52 -11.18 -11.17
C ILE A 194 -1.75 -11.76 -12.36
N ALA A 195 -1.16 -10.92 -13.21
CA ALA A 195 -0.36 -11.37 -14.36
C ALA A 195 1.13 -11.51 -14.01
N ILE A 196 1.70 -10.53 -13.30
CA ILE A 196 3.13 -10.44 -13.02
C ILE A 196 3.61 -11.63 -12.16
N TYR A 197 2.87 -11.99 -11.12
CA TYR A 197 3.34 -12.98 -10.16
C TYR A 197 3.27 -14.43 -10.64
N PRO A 198 2.24 -14.89 -11.38
CA PRO A 198 2.30 -16.20 -12.04
C PRO A 198 3.43 -16.30 -13.07
N PHE A 199 3.72 -15.23 -13.81
CA PHE A 199 4.87 -15.17 -14.70
C PHE A 199 6.20 -15.29 -13.94
N TYR A 200 6.29 -14.61 -12.78
CA TYR A 200 7.41 -14.76 -11.86
C TYR A 200 7.58 -16.21 -11.37
N ILE A 201 6.51 -16.86 -10.91
CA ILE A 201 6.56 -18.28 -10.48
C ILE A 201 7.08 -19.16 -11.61
N TYR A 202 6.57 -18.99 -12.82
CA TYR A 202 6.95 -19.82 -13.95
C TYR A 202 8.47 -19.78 -14.22
N ILE A 203 9.04 -18.57 -14.22
CA ILE A 203 10.49 -18.40 -14.36
C ILE A 203 11.20 -19.02 -13.14
N PHE A 204 10.74 -18.72 -11.93
CA PHE A 204 11.34 -19.22 -10.69
C PHE A 204 11.42 -20.75 -10.67
N THR A 205 10.35 -21.46 -11.00
CA THR A 205 10.31 -22.93 -11.02
C THR A 205 11.15 -23.54 -12.14
N SER A 206 11.48 -22.77 -13.18
CA SER A 206 12.32 -23.21 -14.31
C SER A 206 13.82 -23.07 -14.05
N LEU A 207 14.22 -22.43 -12.94
CA LEU A 207 15.63 -22.17 -12.59
C LEU A 207 16.22 -23.26 -11.69
N SER A 208 17.55 -23.36 -11.69
CA SER A 208 18.30 -24.18 -10.73
C SER A 208 18.15 -23.66 -9.29
N SER A 209 18.53 -24.44 -8.28
CA SER A 209 18.42 -24.04 -6.86
C SER A 209 19.12 -22.73 -6.52
N VAL A 210 20.30 -22.48 -7.08
CA VAL A 210 21.03 -21.20 -6.93
C VAL A 210 20.33 -20.10 -7.74
N GLY A 211 19.82 -20.42 -8.93
CA GLY A 211 19.05 -19.49 -9.76
C GLY A 211 17.77 -19.03 -9.08
N GLN A 212 17.03 -19.93 -8.44
CA GLN A 212 15.84 -19.64 -7.63
C GLN A 212 16.17 -18.63 -6.52
N ALA A 213 17.25 -18.85 -5.78
CA ALA A 213 17.64 -17.96 -4.71
C ALA A 213 18.02 -16.56 -5.20
N LEU A 214 18.79 -16.45 -6.28
CA LEU A 214 19.12 -15.15 -6.87
C LEU A 214 17.88 -14.47 -7.45
N PHE A 215 16.98 -15.23 -8.08
CA PHE A 215 15.75 -14.73 -8.66
C PHE A 215 14.71 -14.32 -7.59
N SER A 216 14.82 -14.81 -6.35
CA SER A 216 14.04 -14.30 -5.21
C SER A 216 14.23 -12.80 -4.98
N LEU A 217 15.41 -12.26 -5.32
CA LEU A 217 15.67 -10.82 -5.24
C LEU A 217 14.85 -10.00 -6.24
N VAL A 218 14.43 -10.59 -7.36
CA VAL A 218 13.55 -9.91 -8.34
C VAL A 218 12.17 -9.65 -7.74
N LEU A 219 11.68 -10.56 -6.89
CA LEU A 219 10.41 -10.40 -6.19
C LEU A 219 10.39 -9.12 -5.34
N LEU A 220 11.53 -8.78 -4.75
CA LEU A 220 11.72 -7.56 -3.97
C LEU A 220 11.65 -6.28 -4.81
N ILE A 221 12.12 -6.35 -6.06
CA ILE A 221 12.06 -5.25 -7.04
C ILE A 221 10.61 -5.08 -7.52
N ILE A 222 9.93 -6.18 -7.84
CA ILE A 222 8.51 -6.19 -8.22
C ILE A 222 7.68 -5.56 -7.09
N LYS A 223 7.86 -6.04 -5.85
CA LYS A 223 7.23 -5.50 -4.64
C LYS A 223 7.40 -3.98 -4.54
N LEU A 224 8.64 -3.50 -4.69
CA LEU A 224 8.95 -2.06 -4.62
C LEU A 224 8.30 -1.25 -5.76
N ALA A 225 8.32 -1.78 -6.99
CA ALA A 225 7.73 -1.12 -8.15
C ALA A 225 6.20 -0.97 -7.99
N ILE A 226 5.53 -2.00 -7.49
CA ILE A 226 4.08 -1.99 -7.29
C ILE A 226 3.69 -1.07 -6.13
N LYS A 227 4.42 -1.09 -5.01
CA LYS A 227 4.21 -0.11 -3.92
C LYS A 227 4.28 1.32 -4.45
N ASN A 228 5.31 1.62 -5.24
CA ASN A 228 5.48 2.94 -5.86
C ASN A 228 4.33 3.26 -6.82
N GLY A 229 3.95 2.31 -7.69
CA GLY A 229 2.83 2.46 -8.62
C GLY A 229 1.52 2.82 -7.90
N ILE A 230 1.16 2.09 -6.84
CA ILE A 230 -0.03 2.37 -6.04
C ILE A 230 0.07 3.75 -5.37
N SER A 231 1.21 4.06 -4.76
CA SER A 231 1.41 5.32 -4.02
C SER A 231 1.32 6.59 -4.88
N LEU A 232 1.61 6.49 -6.18
CA LEU A 232 1.54 7.62 -7.11
C LEU A 232 0.11 8.12 -7.29
N TYR A 233 -0.87 7.23 -7.16
CA TYR A 233 -2.28 7.52 -7.40
C TYR A 233 -3.09 7.77 -6.13
N ILE A 234 -2.50 7.54 -4.94
CA ILE A 234 -3.10 7.90 -3.67
C ILE A 234 -2.92 9.42 -3.45
N PRO A 235 -4.03 10.18 -3.24
CA PRO A 235 -3.94 11.58 -2.84
C PRO A 235 -3.11 11.78 -1.57
N SER A 236 -2.25 12.80 -1.56
CA SER A 236 -1.27 13.04 -0.48
C SER A 236 -1.87 13.35 0.89
N ASN A 237 -3.18 13.57 0.96
CA ASN A 237 -3.94 13.94 2.15
C ASN A 237 -4.69 12.76 2.80
N ILE A 238 -4.55 11.55 2.28
CA ILE A 238 -5.24 10.36 2.81
C ILE A 238 -4.37 9.66 3.86
N ASP A 239 -4.82 9.64 5.11
CA ASP A 239 -4.11 8.98 6.22
C ASP A 239 -4.08 7.44 6.09
N MET A 240 -4.93 6.87 5.24
CA MET A 240 -5.05 5.43 4.99
C MET A 240 -4.00 4.91 4.00
N GLN A 241 -3.09 5.77 3.52
CA GLN A 241 -2.04 5.38 2.58
C GLN A 241 -1.21 4.15 3.03
N PRO A 242 -0.74 4.04 4.30
CA PRO A 242 0.04 2.88 4.74
C PRO A 242 -0.75 1.59 4.55
N GLU A 243 -1.99 1.58 5.00
CA GLU A 243 -2.85 0.43 4.91
C GLU A 243 -3.13 0.03 3.45
N ILE A 244 -3.54 0.98 2.62
CA ILE A 244 -3.89 0.72 1.22
C ILE A 244 -2.70 0.09 0.47
N VAL A 245 -1.49 0.63 0.67
CA VAL A 245 -0.28 0.14 -0.01
C VAL A 245 0.14 -1.21 0.57
N VAL A 246 0.20 -1.33 1.91
CA VAL A 246 0.75 -2.52 2.56
C VAL A 246 -0.20 -3.71 2.38
N PHE A 247 -1.49 -3.58 2.68
CA PHE A 247 -2.43 -4.70 2.56
C PHE A 247 -2.57 -5.17 1.10
N ASN A 248 -2.55 -4.28 0.11
CA ASN A 248 -2.64 -4.72 -1.27
C ASN A 248 -1.37 -5.41 -1.77
N VAL A 249 -0.19 -4.83 -1.50
CA VAL A 249 1.06 -5.34 -2.07
C VAL A 249 1.68 -6.43 -1.21
N ASP A 250 1.79 -6.22 0.10
CA ASP A 250 2.53 -7.12 0.99
C ASP A 250 1.78 -8.43 1.22
N ILE A 251 0.43 -8.45 1.29
CA ILE A 251 -0.32 -9.70 1.43
C ILE A 251 -0.09 -10.60 0.23
N PHE A 252 -0.33 -10.06 -0.97
CA PHE A 252 -0.15 -10.81 -2.20
C PHE A 252 1.30 -11.26 -2.33
N ASN A 253 2.26 -10.36 -2.12
CA ASN A 253 3.67 -10.72 -2.17
C ASN A 253 4.05 -11.83 -1.18
N ALA A 254 3.57 -11.76 0.06
CA ALA A 254 3.87 -12.75 1.10
C ALA A 254 3.29 -14.14 0.77
N LEU A 255 2.13 -14.22 0.11
CA LEU A 255 1.58 -15.49 -0.40
C LEU A 255 2.54 -16.11 -1.44
N PHE A 256 3.08 -15.31 -2.35
CA PHE A 256 4.03 -15.78 -3.37
C PHE A 256 5.41 -16.10 -2.79
N VAL A 257 5.89 -15.36 -1.78
CA VAL A 257 7.08 -15.73 -1.01
C VAL A 257 6.90 -17.10 -0.37
N SER A 258 5.76 -17.32 0.30
CA SER A 258 5.43 -18.61 0.93
C SER A 258 5.41 -19.74 -0.11
N PHE A 259 4.84 -19.49 -1.29
CA PHE A 259 4.85 -20.43 -2.39
C PHE A 259 6.26 -20.72 -2.94
N SER A 260 7.10 -19.70 -3.11
CA SER A 260 8.49 -19.86 -3.53
C SER A 260 9.30 -20.67 -2.52
N MET A 261 9.07 -20.49 -1.22
CA MET A 261 9.71 -21.29 -0.18
C MET A 261 9.24 -22.75 -0.19
N GLN A 262 7.95 -22.96 -0.46
CA GLN A 262 7.36 -24.27 -0.62
C GLN A 262 7.92 -25.02 -1.84
N THR A 263 8.09 -24.33 -2.98
CA THR A 263 8.56 -24.94 -4.23
C THR A 263 10.07 -24.99 -4.38
N SER A 264 10.81 -24.30 -3.50
CA SER A 264 12.27 -24.29 -3.59
C SER A 264 12.86 -25.61 -3.11
N THR A 265 13.80 -26.13 -3.90
CA THR A 265 14.55 -27.36 -3.58
C THR A 265 15.67 -27.13 -2.56
N SER A 266 16.00 -25.87 -2.23
CA SER A 266 17.13 -25.51 -1.38
C SER A 266 16.74 -24.53 -0.28
N LYS A 267 17.29 -24.75 0.93
CA LYS A 267 17.19 -23.82 2.07
C LYS A 267 17.84 -22.45 1.78
N LEU A 268 18.68 -22.37 0.74
CA LEU A 268 19.37 -21.15 0.36
C LEU A 268 18.40 -20.03 -0.03
N THR A 269 17.29 -20.33 -0.70
CA THR A 269 16.26 -19.33 -1.03
C THR A 269 15.63 -18.73 0.22
N VAL A 270 15.31 -19.56 1.22
CA VAL A 270 14.75 -19.10 2.50
C VAL A 270 15.74 -18.18 3.20
N ILE A 271 17.02 -18.59 3.27
CA ILE A 271 18.09 -17.78 3.88
C ILE A 271 18.21 -16.42 3.19
N VAL A 272 18.23 -16.38 1.85
CA VAL A 272 18.35 -15.13 1.10
C VAL A 272 17.18 -14.19 1.39
N ILE A 273 15.95 -14.70 1.40
CA ILE A 273 14.75 -13.90 1.67
C ILE A 273 14.82 -13.32 3.10
N VAL A 274 15.06 -14.17 4.10
CA VAL A 274 15.20 -13.75 5.50
C VAL A 274 16.30 -12.69 5.68
N VAL A 275 17.47 -12.90 5.08
CA VAL A 275 18.57 -11.94 5.20
C VAL A 275 18.16 -10.58 4.63
N VAL A 276 17.45 -10.56 3.50
CA VAL A 276 17.02 -9.29 2.92
C VAL A 276 15.94 -8.61 3.76
N ASP A 277 15.00 -9.37 4.32
CA ASP A 277 13.96 -8.80 5.19
C ASP A 277 14.57 -8.28 6.50
N LEU A 278 15.55 -8.97 7.09
CA LEU A 278 16.34 -8.45 8.23
C LEU A 278 17.11 -7.17 7.88
N LEU A 279 17.67 -7.05 6.67
CA LEU A 279 18.33 -5.83 6.21
C LEU A 279 17.34 -4.67 6.04
N ARG A 280 16.14 -4.95 5.53
CA ARG A 280 15.04 -3.97 5.39
C ARG A 280 14.57 -3.48 6.76
N MET A 281 14.38 -4.40 7.69
CA MET A 281 14.09 -4.12 9.09
C MET A 281 15.16 -3.22 9.72
N ALA A 282 16.44 -3.60 9.61
CA ALA A 282 17.55 -2.83 10.16
C ALA A 282 17.62 -1.40 9.57
N SER A 283 17.35 -1.26 8.27
CA SER A 283 17.24 0.05 7.63
C SER A 283 16.08 0.88 8.20
N SER A 284 14.90 0.29 8.37
CA SER A 284 13.74 0.97 8.96
C SER A 284 14.02 1.42 10.41
N LEU A 285 14.63 0.54 11.21
CA LEU A 285 15.00 0.86 12.59
C LEU A 285 16.03 1.99 12.69
N ARG A 286 16.99 2.04 11.76
CA ARG A 286 17.96 3.13 11.68
C ARG A 286 17.27 4.46 11.39
N GLU A 287 16.30 4.48 10.47
CA GLU A 287 15.53 5.69 10.14
C GLU A 287 14.71 6.18 11.34
N VAL A 288 14.01 5.28 12.02
CA VAL A 288 13.26 5.60 13.25
C VAL A 288 14.18 6.17 14.33
N LYS A 289 15.35 5.55 14.56
CA LYS A 289 16.33 6.01 15.55
C LYS A 289 16.83 7.43 15.24
N LEU A 290 17.09 7.73 13.96
CA LEU A 290 17.50 9.06 13.52
C LEU A 290 16.40 10.10 13.77
N LEU A 291 15.15 9.80 13.39
CA LEU A 291 14.01 10.69 13.62
C LEU A 291 13.75 10.95 15.11
N VAL A 292 13.90 9.93 15.96
CA VAL A 292 13.73 10.06 17.41
C VAL A 292 14.86 10.89 18.03
N HIS A 293 16.10 10.71 17.57
CA HIS A 293 17.22 11.53 18.02
C HIS A 293 16.99 13.02 17.71
N GLU A 294 16.55 13.30 16.49
CA GLU A 294 16.16 14.63 16.03
C GLU A 294 15.02 15.24 16.86
N LEU A 295 14.01 14.44 17.21
CA LEU A 295 12.93 14.86 18.10
C LEU A 295 13.42 15.22 19.50
N LYS A 296 14.32 14.41 20.07
CA LYS A 296 14.92 14.69 21.39
C LYS A 296 15.74 15.99 21.38
N LYS A 297 16.44 16.29 20.28
CA LYS A 297 17.13 17.57 20.11
C LYS A 297 16.16 18.74 20.08
N LEU A 298 15.09 18.61 19.31
CA LEU A 298 14.05 19.63 19.19
C LEU A 298 13.32 19.87 20.52
N GLU A 299 13.06 18.79 21.26
CA GLU A 299 12.47 18.83 22.58
C GLU A 299 13.32 19.62 23.58
N LYS A 300 14.64 19.40 23.59
CA LYS A 300 15.57 20.18 24.42
C LYS A 300 15.50 21.67 24.10
N GLN A 301 15.45 22.02 22.81
CA GLN A 301 15.35 23.42 22.36
C GLN A 301 14.01 24.07 22.76
N ILE A 302 12.89 23.34 22.68
CA ILE A 302 11.58 23.83 23.13
C ILE A 302 11.61 24.05 24.65
N ASN A 303 12.16 23.09 25.41
CA ASN A 303 12.24 23.19 26.86
C ASN A 303 13.11 24.38 27.31
N SER A 304 14.19 24.71 26.59
CA SER A 304 15.01 25.90 26.89
C SER A 304 14.31 27.23 26.58
N LEU A 305 13.43 27.28 25.57
CA LEU A 305 12.67 28.50 25.24
C LEU A 305 11.39 28.67 26.06
N LYS A 306 10.84 27.57 26.61
CA LYS A 306 9.59 27.58 27.37
C LYS A 306 9.56 28.61 28.54
N PRO A 307 10.57 28.72 29.42
CA PRO A 307 10.54 29.71 30.50
C PRO A 307 10.52 31.14 29.97
N LEU A 308 11.23 31.42 28.87
CA LEU A 308 11.32 32.76 28.28
C LEU A 308 10.02 33.28 27.65
N VAL A 309 9.05 32.40 27.40
CA VAL A 309 7.78 32.73 26.72
C VAL A 309 6.60 32.62 27.69
N GLN A 310 6.75 31.92 28.81
CA GLN A 310 5.61 31.46 29.63
C GLN A 310 5.79 31.80 31.12
N ASP A 311 6.22 33.03 31.41
CA ASP A 311 6.45 33.63 32.74
C ASP A 311 5.16 33.85 33.59
N GLY A 312 4.10 33.06 33.40
CA GLY A 312 2.83 33.36 34.09
C GLY A 312 1.87 32.22 34.42
N ILE A 313 2.06 30.96 33.98
CA ILE A 313 1.12 29.90 34.34
C ILE A 313 1.85 28.59 34.65
N ASN A 314 1.97 28.30 35.94
CA ASN A 314 2.32 27.01 36.51
C ASN A 314 1.23 25.96 36.25
N LEU A 315 1.04 25.58 34.99
CA LEU A 315 0.26 24.40 34.61
C LEU A 315 0.93 23.75 33.41
N THR A 316 1.86 22.82 33.63
CA THR A 316 1.94 21.62 32.77
C THR A 316 2.76 20.55 33.47
N ARG A 317 2.04 19.53 33.95
CA ARG A 317 2.49 18.20 34.31
C ARG A 317 3.64 17.75 33.38
N LYS A 318 4.74 17.25 33.96
CA LYS A 318 5.88 16.65 33.23
C LYS A 318 5.36 15.52 32.34
N GLN A 319 5.07 15.85 31.09
CA GLN A 319 4.45 14.94 30.15
C GLN A 319 5.54 14.00 29.62
N ARG A 320 5.47 12.72 30.01
CA ARG A 320 6.58 11.77 29.81
C ARG A 320 6.79 11.38 28.35
N ASN A 321 5.75 11.28 27.52
CA ASN A 321 5.85 10.63 26.21
C ASN A 321 5.73 11.64 25.05
N PRO A 322 6.54 11.49 23.96
CA PRO A 322 6.56 12.42 22.83
C PRO A 322 5.21 12.54 22.12
N LEU A 323 4.44 11.44 22.07
CA LEU A 323 3.09 11.39 21.51
C LEU A 323 2.12 12.29 22.28
N SER A 324 2.09 12.15 23.61
CA SER A 324 1.22 12.94 24.48
C SER A 324 1.57 14.43 24.46
N ARG A 325 2.86 14.75 24.29
CA ARG A 325 3.34 16.12 24.10
C ARG A 325 2.87 16.69 22.75
N ALA A 326 3.00 15.94 21.66
CA ALA A 326 2.50 16.37 20.35
C ALA A 326 0.99 16.63 20.37
N CYS A 327 0.20 15.74 20.98
CA CYS A 327 -1.24 15.95 21.16
C CYS A 327 -1.55 17.22 21.96
N SER A 328 -0.81 17.49 23.04
CA SER A 328 -1.01 18.71 23.83
C SER A 328 -0.69 19.99 23.04
N ILE A 329 0.34 19.96 22.19
CA ILE A 329 0.73 21.09 21.32
C ILE A 329 -0.37 21.34 20.28
N ILE A 330 -0.86 20.26 19.65
CA ILE A 330 -1.91 20.32 18.64
C ILE A 330 -3.23 20.80 19.27
N ALA A 331 -3.64 20.23 20.41
CA ALA A 331 -4.84 20.62 21.12
C ALA A 331 -4.77 22.09 21.56
N ARG A 332 -3.70 22.52 22.23
CA ARG A 332 -3.52 23.90 22.69
C ARG A 332 -3.64 24.91 21.55
N ARG A 333 -3.14 24.57 20.36
CA ARG A 333 -3.16 25.46 19.19
C ARG A 333 -4.44 25.39 18.38
N SER A 334 -5.10 24.23 18.36
CA SER A 334 -6.44 24.09 17.79
C SER A 334 -7.46 24.96 18.55
N PHE A 335 -7.29 25.12 19.87
CA PHE A 335 -8.16 25.97 20.70
C PHE A 335 -7.79 27.47 20.66
N ALA A 336 -6.52 27.83 20.40
CA ALA A 336 -6.08 29.23 20.41
C ALA A 336 -6.41 30.03 19.15
N THR A 337 -6.84 29.37 18.07
CA THR A 337 -7.18 30.03 16.80
C THR A 337 -8.40 29.37 16.19
N THR A 338 -9.54 30.08 16.14
CA THR A 338 -10.75 29.72 15.38
C THR A 338 -10.50 29.56 13.87
N ASN A 339 -9.29 29.85 13.39
CA ASN A 339 -8.79 29.63 12.04
C ASN A 339 -7.41 28.93 12.06
N PHE A 340 -7.28 27.80 12.76
CA PHE A 340 -6.14 26.92 12.49
C PHE A 340 -6.35 26.28 11.12
N ASP A 341 -5.74 26.88 10.10
CA ASP A 341 -5.71 26.33 8.76
C ASP A 341 -4.85 25.04 8.80
N MET A 342 -5.49 23.90 9.11
CA MET A 342 -4.91 22.55 9.07
C MET A 342 -4.18 22.29 7.73
N ARG A 343 -4.57 23.02 6.68
CA ARG A 343 -3.92 23.05 5.37
C ARG A 343 -2.45 23.48 5.43
N LEU A 344 -2.03 24.36 6.33
CA LEU A 344 -0.64 24.87 6.37
C LEU A 344 0.36 23.89 7.05
N LEU A 345 -0.11 22.91 7.82
CA LEU A 345 0.70 21.75 8.21
C LEU A 345 0.88 20.77 7.04
N SER A 346 -0.08 20.76 6.10
CA SER A 346 -0.16 19.85 4.94
C SER A 346 0.53 20.41 3.67
N ALA A 347 0.60 21.73 3.49
CA ALA A 347 0.84 22.36 2.18
C ALA A 347 2.31 22.61 1.73
N LYS A 348 3.34 22.08 2.42
CA LYS A 348 4.72 22.17 1.90
C LYS A 348 5.45 20.83 2.00
N GLN A 349 5.03 19.87 1.18
CA GLN A 349 5.97 18.91 0.61
C GLN A 349 6.82 19.67 -0.42
N GLY A 350 8.14 19.48 -0.39
CA GLY A 350 9.03 19.97 -1.45
C GLY A 350 8.61 19.41 -2.81
N PRO A 351 9.06 20.01 -3.93
CA PRO A 351 8.64 19.57 -5.25
C PRO A 351 8.97 18.08 -5.45
N ARG A 352 7.94 17.25 -5.60
CA ARG A 352 8.07 15.96 -6.28
C ARG A 352 8.69 16.29 -7.64
N LEU A 353 9.90 15.80 -7.91
CA LEU A 353 10.35 15.71 -9.29
C LEU A 353 9.36 14.77 -9.99
N GLN A 354 8.41 15.37 -10.72
CA GLN A 354 7.72 14.67 -11.78
C GLN A 354 8.81 14.20 -12.73
N VAL A 355 9.16 12.92 -12.66
CA VAL A 355 9.89 12.27 -13.75
C VAL A 355 8.94 12.36 -14.94
N LYS A 356 9.27 13.27 -15.88
CA LYS A 356 8.55 13.40 -17.14
C LYS A 356 8.51 12.00 -17.78
N PRO A 357 7.33 11.50 -18.20
CA PRO A 357 7.27 10.27 -18.97
C PRO A 357 8.13 10.45 -20.22
N LEU A 358 8.84 9.38 -20.59
CA LEU A 358 9.70 9.32 -21.77
C LEU A 358 8.85 9.39 -23.05
N HIS A 359 8.28 10.55 -23.36
CA HIS A 359 7.45 10.79 -24.55
C HIS A 359 8.32 11.16 -25.76
N PHE A 360 9.38 10.38 -26.01
CA PHE A 360 10.35 10.66 -27.09
C PHE A 360 10.37 9.62 -28.22
N LEU A 361 9.46 8.64 -28.26
CA LEU A 361 9.50 7.62 -29.32
C LEU A 361 8.30 7.53 -30.27
N PHE A 362 7.31 8.43 -30.18
CA PHE A 362 6.27 8.51 -31.23
C PHE A 362 6.07 9.95 -31.69
N ARG A 363 6.94 10.39 -32.60
CA ARG A 363 6.77 11.60 -33.41
C ARG A 363 5.94 11.22 -34.65
N SER A 364 4.62 11.33 -34.55
CA SER A 364 3.75 11.40 -35.72
C SER A 364 3.53 12.88 -36.07
N LYS A 365 3.85 13.24 -37.32
CA LYS A 365 3.68 14.58 -37.88
C LYS A 365 2.20 14.95 -37.93
N GLN A 366 1.82 16.10 -37.39
CA GLN A 366 0.67 16.85 -37.89
C GLN A 366 0.83 18.35 -37.63
N VAL A 367 0.27 19.09 -38.57
CA VAL A 367 0.63 20.44 -39.03
C VAL A 367 -0.09 21.51 -38.20
N LEU A 368 0.63 22.56 -37.82
CA LEU A 368 0.06 23.80 -37.25
C LEU A 368 -0.10 24.85 -38.36
N PRO A 369 -1.26 25.53 -38.50
CA PRO A 369 -1.37 26.71 -39.33
C PRO A 369 -1.04 27.99 -38.55
N ARG A 370 -0.47 28.94 -39.28
CA ARG A 370 0.04 30.25 -38.89
C ARG A 370 -0.98 31.35 -39.24
N LYS A 371 -1.27 32.27 -38.32
CA LYS A 371 -1.79 33.65 -38.54
C LYS A 371 -1.32 34.47 -37.31
N SER A 372 -0.51 35.55 -37.32
CA SER A 372 -0.38 36.78 -38.12
C SER A 372 -1.58 37.72 -38.06
N PHE A 373 -1.55 38.78 -37.25
CA PHE A 373 -1.24 40.17 -37.67
C PHE A 373 -1.50 41.19 -36.52
N ASN A 374 -0.69 42.25 -36.51
CA ASN A 374 -0.78 43.47 -35.68
C ASN A 374 -1.93 44.41 -36.12
N HIS A 375 -2.39 45.30 -35.23
CA HIS A 375 -2.56 46.73 -35.55
C HIS A 375 -2.70 47.66 -34.32
N HIS A 376 -2.22 48.90 -34.53
CA HIS A 376 -2.24 50.17 -33.76
C HIS A 376 -3.55 50.53 -33.01
N SER A 377 -3.64 51.46 -32.03
CA SER A 377 -3.10 52.84 -31.96
C SER A 377 -3.17 53.46 -30.53
N LYS A 378 -2.48 54.62 -30.38
CA LYS A 378 -2.36 55.54 -29.22
C LYS A 378 -3.69 56.21 -28.80
N TYR A 379 -3.78 56.74 -27.56
CA TYR A 379 -3.77 58.19 -27.23
C TYR A 379 -4.02 58.55 -25.73
N HIS A 380 -3.26 59.56 -25.26
CA HIS A 380 -3.44 60.55 -24.16
C HIS A 380 -3.43 60.12 -22.66
N SER A 381 -2.38 60.43 -21.86
CA SER A 381 -1.98 61.69 -21.15
C SER A 381 -2.75 61.93 -19.84
N MET A 382 -2.19 62.29 -18.67
CA MET A 382 -1.22 63.36 -18.39
C MET A 382 -0.76 63.35 -16.89
N GLY A 383 0.50 63.77 -16.63
CA GLY A 383 1.00 64.43 -15.39
C GLY A 383 1.45 63.53 -14.22
N ALA A 384 2.60 63.68 -13.56
CA ALA A 384 3.75 64.59 -13.67
C ALA A 384 4.99 63.97 -12.96
N LYS A 385 6.18 64.29 -13.46
CA LYS A 385 7.52 63.94 -12.92
C LYS A 385 8.13 65.14 -12.17
N THR A 386 8.98 64.86 -11.18
CA THR A 386 10.29 65.53 -10.93
C THR A 386 11.12 64.53 -10.07
N GLN A 387 12.22 63.89 -10.47
CA GLN A 387 13.56 64.36 -10.90
C GLN A 387 14.21 65.18 -9.75
N GLU A 388 15.43 64.94 -9.23
CA GLU A 388 16.67 64.50 -9.84
C GLU A 388 17.76 64.15 -8.79
N THR A 389 18.84 63.55 -9.27
CA THR A 389 19.98 62.92 -8.59
C THR A 389 21.19 63.86 -8.47
N ARG A 390 22.01 63.79 -7.38
CA ARG A 390 23.50 63.85 -7.42
C ARG A 390 24.16 63.58 -6.03
N VAL A 391 25.41 63.14 -6.08
CA VAL A 391 26.24 62.30 -5.16
C VAL A 391 27.63 63.01 -4.99
N PRO A 392 28.64 62.64 -4.15
CA PRO A 392 28.82 62.08 -2.78
C PRO A 392 29.80 62.92 -1.88
N GLU A 393 30.38 62.30 -0.83
CA GLU A 393 31.56 62.65 0.02
C GLU A 393 31.26 63.46 1.30
N THR A 394 31.73 63.13 2.52
CA THR A 394 32.90 62.39 3.03
C THR A 394 32.62 61.71 4.39
N LEU A 395 33.53 60.82 4.79
CA LEU A 395 33.63 60.13 6.09
C LEU A 395 33.70 61.09 7.31
N ASN A 396 33.05 60.74 8.43
CA ASN A 396 33.76 60.26 9.63
C ASN A 396 32.83 59.92 10.81
N ALA A 397 33.01 58.69 11.30
CA ALA A 397 33.09 58.22 12.69
C ALA A 397 32.09 58.69 13.77
N ASP A 398 31.53 57.65 14.42
CA ASP A 398 31.21 57.55 15.85
C ASP A 398 30.00 58.32 16.42
N SER A 399 28.87 57.62 16.49
CA SER A 399 28.37 57.25 17.82
C SER A 399 27.58 55.94 17.80
N LYS A 400 28.11 55.00 18.58
CA LYS A 400 27.55 53.69 18.89
C LYS A 400 26.13 53.82 19.43
N ARG A 401 25.14 53.32 18.67
CA ARG A 401 23.92 52.75 19.27
C ARG A 401 23.58 51.46 18.56
N TRP A 402 24.27 50.40 18.96
CA TRP A 402 23.82 49.03 18.74
C TRP A 402 22.42 48.89 19.34
N LYS A 403 21.38 49.06 18.51
CA LYS A 403 20.07 48.48 18.79
C LYS A 403 20.23 46.97 18.67
N SER A 404 20.50 46.33 19.80
CA SER A 404 20.26 44.90 19.97
C SER A 404 18.80 44.65 19.63
N SER A 405 18.54 44.11 18.45
CA SER A 405 17.23 43.55 18.12
C SER A 405 16.99 42.39 19.08
N ARG A 406 16.27 42.64 20.18
CA ARG A 406 15.55 41.61 20.93
C ARG A 406 14.64 40.93 19.92
N THR A 407 15.09 39.81 19.35
CA THR A 407 14.20 38.95 18.56
C THR A 407 13.20 38.38 19.54
N ASP A 408 11.93 38.76 19.39
CA ASP A 408 10.82 38.18 20.14
C ASP A 408 10.94 36.63 20.08
N PRO A 409 11.05 35.93 21.23
CA PRO A 409 11.17 34.48 21.26
C PRO A 409 9.88 33.76 20.84
N GLN A 410 8.74 34.45 20.83
CA GLN A 410 7.43 33.88 20.51
C GLN A 410 7.36 33.24 19.10
N PRO A 411 7.76 33.89 17.98
CA PRO A 411 7.74 33.26 16.65
C PRO A 411 8.66 32.04 16.52
N LYS A 412 9.84 32.06 17.17
CA LYS A 412 10.79 30.93 17.17
C LYS A 412 10.23 29.73 17.93
N PHE A 413 9.66 29.96 19.12
CA PHE A 413 8.97 28.93 19.88
C PHE A 413 7.80 28.35 19.09
N VAL A 414 7.04 29.22 18.39
CA VAL A 414 5.90 28.80 17.60
C VAL A 414 6.29 27.87 16.47
N PHE A 415 7.35 28.23 15.74
CA PHE A 415 7.92 27.43 14.66
C PHE A 415 8.42 26.06 15.15
N LEU A 416 9.13 26.04 16.28
CA LEU A 416 9.74 24.83 16.83
C LEU A 416 8.71 23.78 17.27
N GLU A 417 7.63 24.21 17.91
CA GLU A 417 6.50 23.33 18.25
C GLU A 417 5.79 22.77 16.99
N ARG A 418 5.65 23.56 15.91
CA ARG A 418 5.11 23.04 14.63
C ARG A 418 6.03 22.00 14.03
N GLN A 419 7.34 22.26 14.05
CA GLN A 419 8.34 21.32 13.54
C GLN A 419 8.34 20.02 14.36
N TYR A 420 8.15 20.11 15.68
CA TYR A 420 8.04 18.96 16.57
C TYR A 420 6.80 18.13 16.25
N ALA A 421 5.63 18.76 16.17
CA ALA A 421 4.40 18.07 15.82
C ALA A 421 4.52 17.36 14.46
N ARG A 422 5.03 18.03 13.42
CA ARG A 422 5.25 17.41 12.10
C ARG A 422 6.21 16.22 12.15
N LYS A 423 7.33 16.33 12.88
CA LYS A 423 8.28 15.21 13.01
C LYS A 423 7.66 14.02 13.75
N VAL A 424 6.81 14.25 14.76
CA VAL A 424 6.08 13.16 15.45
C VAL A 424 5.07 12.50 14.51
N LEU A 425 4.34 13.28 13.71
CA LEU A 425 3.38 12.76 12.72
C LEU A 425 4.07 11.91 11.66
N ASN A 426 5.19 12.38 11.09
CA ASN A 426 5.98 11.61 10.12
C ASN A 426 6.54 10.32 10.74
N LEU A 427 6.97 10.39 11.99
CA LEU A 427 7.49 9.24 12.71
C LEU A 427 6.40 8.20 12.97
N LEU A 428 5.19 8.62 13.33
CA LEU A 428 4.04 7.72 13.48
C LEU A 428 3.62 7.08 12.15
N HIS A 429 3.66 7.85 11.06
CA HIS A 429 3.42 7.31 9.72
C HIS A 429 4.43 6.21 9.36
N LEU A 430 5.72 6.46 9.61
CA LEU A 430 6.78 5.48 9.37
C LEU A 430 6.60 4.22 10.22
N THR A 431 6.33 4.38 11.53
CA THR A 431 6.11 3.22 12.41
C THR A 431 4.85 2.46 12.06
N GLU A 432 3.80 3.12 11.58
CA GLU A 432 2.59 2.46 11.06
C GLU A 432 2.91 1.58 9.87
N PHE A 433 3.67 2.12 8.91
CA PHE A 433 4.04 1.39 7.71
C PHE A 433 4.89 0.15 8.06
N THR A 434 5.92 0.33 8.89
CA THR A 434 6.82 -0.75 9.29
C THR A 434 6.10 -1.85 10.07
N ILE A 435 5.25 -1.49 11.05
CA ILE A 435 4.57 -2.51 11.87
C ILE A 435 3.53 -3.29 11.07
N LEU A 436 2.88 -2.67 10.08
CA LEU A 436 1.92 -3.33 9.21
C LEU A 436 2.59 -4.33 8.25
N ILE A 437 3.74 -3.98 7.67
CA ILE A 437 4.51 -4.90 6.81
C ILE A 437 4.84 -6.17 7.58
N GLU A 438 5.48 -6.01 8.74
CA GLU A 438 6.00 -7.13 9.53
C GLU A 438 4.86 -7.98 10.10
N TYR A 439 3.73 -7.34 10.45
CA TYR A 439 2.52 -8.07 10.81
C TYR A 439 2.02 -8.96 9.66
N ILE A 440 2.01 -8.47 8.42
CA ILE A 440 1.58 -9.24 7.25
C ILE A 440 2.57 -10.36 6.90
N GLU A 441 3.88 -10.08 6.97
CA GLU A 441 4.93 -11.06 6.72
C GLU A 441 4.94 -12.20 7.74
N VAL A 442 4.40 -11.97 8.95
CA VAL A 442 4.15 -13.03 9.93
C VAL A 442 2.82 -13.75 9.66
N ILE A 443 1.71 -13.02 9.55
CA ILE A 443 0.38 -13.61 9.53
C ILE A 443 0.08 -14.37 8.23
N VAL A 444 0.52 -13.87 7.08
CA VAL A 444 0.20 -14.50 5.80
C VAL A 444 0.81 -15.91 5.67
N PRO A 445 2.11 -16.13 5.97
CA PRO A 445 2.66 -17.49 5.99
C PRO A 445 1.99 -18.41 7.02
N VAL A 446 1.56 -17.90 8.18
CA VAL A 446 0.79 -18.69 9.17
C VAL A 446 -0.57 -19.10 8.59
N VAL A 447 -1.33 -18.17 8.01
CA VAL A 447 -2.62 -18.46 7.38
C VAL A 447 -2.44 -19.46 6.25
N TYR A 448 -1.43 -19.28 5.42
CA TYR A 448 -1.07 -20.21 4.35
C TYR A 448 -0.74 -21.61 4.89
N SER A 449 0.05 -21.69 5.96
CA SER A 449 0.42 -22.95 6.63
C SER A 449 -0.81 -23.68 7.17
N ILE A 450 -1.71 -22.98 7.88
CA ILE A 450 -2.95 -23.55 8.40
C ILE A 450 -3.86 -24.01 7.24
N TYR A 451 -3.94 -23.24 6.16
CA TYR A 451 -4.69 -23.62 4.97
C TYR A 451 -4.14 -24.90 4.33
N VAL A 452 -2.83 -25.02 4.13
CA VAL A 452 -2.20 -26.23 3.57
C VAL A 452 -2.47 -27.45 4.45
N VAL A 453 -2.37 -27.31 5.77
CA VAL A 453 -2.70 -28.39 6.71
C VAL A 453 -4.18 -28.76 6.64
N ALA A 454 -5.10 -27.79 6.67
CA ALA A 454 -6.53 -28.06 6.55
C ALA A 454 -6.85 -28.78 5.23
N MET A 455 -6.26 -28.32 4.14
CA MET A 455 -6.44 -28.92 2.81
C MET A 455 -5.89 -30.34 2.71
N SER A 456 -4.89 -30.71 3.54
CA SER A 456 -4.37 -32.07 3.56
C SER A 456 -5.41 -33.12 4.00
N TYR A 457 -6.42 -32.71 4.78
CA TYR A 457 -7.54 -33.54 5.25
C TYR A 457 -8.79 -33.44 4.38
N LEU A 458 -8.83 -32.52 3.41
CA LEU A 458 -10.00 -32.29 2.55
C LEU A 458 -9.93 -33.13 1.26
N PRO A 459 -11.09 -33.62 0.75
CA PRO A 459 -11.13 -34.50 -0.43
C PRO A 459 -10.64 -33.79 -1.70
N ASN A 460 -10.77 -32.47 -1.75
CA ASN A 460 -10.43 -31.66 -2.91
C ASN A 460 -8.93 -31.50 -3.16
N ARG A 461 -8.06 -31.98 -2.26
CA ARG A 461 -6.59 -31.86 -2.36
C ARG A 461 -6.06 -32.32 -3.71
N VAL A 462 -6.64 -33.38 -4.27
CA VAL A 462 -6.23 -34.01 -5.54
C VAL A 462 -6.37 -33.04 -6.72
N TYR A 463 -7.29 -32.08 -6.64
CA TYR A 463 -7.56 -31.11 -7.70
C TYR A 463 -6.64 -29.87 -7.64
N TYR A 464 -5.79 -29.76 -6.62
CA TYR A 464 -4.79 -28.71 -6.52
C TYR A 464 -3.43 -29.26 -6.95
N ALA A 465 -2.96 -28.86 -8.13
CA ALA A 465 -1.71 -29.37 -8.71
C ALA A 465 -0.49 -29.19 -7.77
N GLN A 466 -0.51 -28.13 -6.97
CA GLN A 466 0.54 -27.81 -5.99
C GLN A 466 0.49 -28.72 -4.76
N LEU A 467 -0.69 -29.17 -4.32
CA LEU A 467 -0.87 -29.93 -3.07
C LEU A 467 -1.02 -31.45 -3.29
N ALA A 468 -1.37 -31.88 -4.50
CA ALA A 468 -1.68 -33.28 -4.81
C ALA A 468 -0.50 -34.23 -4.53
N TYR A 469 0.73 -33.81 -4.83
CA TYR A 469 1.95 -34.63 -4.68
C TYR A 469 2.91 -34.09 -3.62
N MET A 470 2.44 -33.16 -2.79
CA MET A 470 3.27 -32.50 -1.80
C MET A 470 3.48 -33.36 -0.57
N ASP A 471 4.73 -33.54 -0.17
CA ASP A 471 5.05 -33.96 1.19
C ASP A 471 4.84 -32.78 2.14
N VAL A 472 3.82 -32.88 2.98
CA VAL A 472 3.35 -31.78 3.84
C VAL A 472 4.40 -31.45 4.90
N GLU A 473 5.06 -32.45 5.49
CA GLU A 473 5.96 -32.23 6.62
C GLU A 473 7.23 -31.46 6.20
N SER A 474 7.92 -31.93 5.17
CA SER A 474 9.16 -31.31 4.69
C SER A 474 8.92 -29.92 4.09
N THR A 475 7.82 -29.74 3.37
CA THR A 475 7.46 -28.47 2.74
C THR A 475 7.05 -27.42 3.77
N LEU A 476 6.26 -27.82 4.76
CA LEU A 476 5.78 -26.92 5.81
C LEU A 476 6.92 -26.49 6.73
N SER A 477 7.96 -27.33 6.91
CA SER A 477 9.13 -26.98 7.72
C SER A 477 9.82 -25.68 7.24
N ASN A 478 10.00 -25.49 5.92
CA ASN A 478 10.63 -24.29 5.38
C ASN A 478 9.78 -23.03 5.61
N VAL A 479 8.47 -23.12 5.37
CA VAL A 479 7.53 -21.99 5.53
C VAL A 479 7.34 -21.65 7.01
N LEU A 480 7.27 -22.65 7.90
CA LEU A 480 7.17 -22.44 9.35
C LEU A 480 8.47 -21.87 9.93
N LEU A 481 9.64 -22.31 9.44
CA LEU A 481 10.92 -21.72 9.84
C LEU A 481 10.98 -20.24 9.46
N TYR A 482 10.55 -19.90 8.24
CA TYR A 482 10.43 -18.51 7.82
C TYR A 482 9.46 -17.73 8.72
N SER A 483 8.26 -18.25 8.93
CA SER A 483 7.25 -17.62 9.78
C SER A 483 7.73 -17.39 11.22
N PHE A 484 8.50 -18.33 11.78
CA PHE A 484 9.11 -18.20 13.09
C PHE A 484 10.17 -17.10 13.14
N LEU A 485 11.02 -17.00 12.11
CA LEU A 485 12.03 -15.94 12.00
C LEU A 485 11.39 -14.57 11.83
N GLU A 486 10.33 -14.45 11.03
CA GLU A 486 9.54 -13.23 10.90
C GLU A 486 8.85 -12.86 12.22
N PHE A 487 8.33 -13.85 12.96
CA PHE A 487 7.74 -13.59 14.27
C PHE A 487 8.78 -13.04 15.26
N LEU A 488 10.00 -13.57 15.23
CA LEU A 488 11.11 -13.04 16.02
C LEU A 488 11.49 -11.61 15.57
N SER A 489 11.51 -11.34 14.25
CA SER A 489 11.70 -10.00 13.68
C SER A 489 10.67 -9.01 14.22
N LEU A 490 9.39 -9.38 14.22
CA LEU A 490 8.29 -8.57 14.74
C LEU A 490 8.43 -8.28 16.25
N ILE A 491 8.85 -9.26 17.06
CA ILE A 491 9.13 -9.08 18.48
C ILE A 491 10.29 -8.10 18.69
N LEU A 492 11.38 -8.27 17.93
CA LEU A 492 12.56 -7.40 17.99
C LEU A 492 12.19 -5.96 17.61
N LEU A 493 11.45 -5.77 16.52
CA LEU A 493 10.92 -4.47 16.09
C LEU A 493 10.07 -3.85 17.19
N THR A 494 9.08 -4.57 17.69
CA THR A 494 8.13 -4.07 18.68
C THR A 494 8.86 -3.66 19.96
N THR A 495 9.83 -4.45 20.39
CA THR A 495 10.66 -4.16 21.57
C THR A 495 11.54 -2.93 21.34
N PHE A 496 12.19 -2.83 20.18
CA PHE A 496 13.02 -1.70 19.82
C PHE A 496 12.21 -0.40 19.73
N LEU A 497 11.08 -0.43 19.01
CA LEU A 497 10.20 0.71 18.85
C LEU A 497 9.59 1.12 20.20
N ARG A 498 9.18 0.18 21.06
CA ARG A 498 8.69 0.50 22.41
C ARG A 498 9.77 1.22 23.24
N LYS A 499 11.02 0.74 23.22
CA LYS A 499 12.15 1.37 23.92
C LYS A 499 12.51 2.74 23.34
N THR A 500 12.34 2.93 22.04
CA THR A 500 12.78 4.15 21.34
C THR A 500 11.71 5.25 21.37
N MET A 501 10.44 4.89 21.23
CA MET A 501 9.29 5.79 21.07
C MET A 501 8.57 6.10 22.37
N GLU A 502 8.84 5.33 23.43
CA GLU A 502 8.12 5.37 24.72
C GLU A 502 6.59 5.17 24.55
N TYR A 503 6.20 4.55 23.45
CA TYR A 503 4.82 4.26 23.05
C TYR A 503 4.75 2.84 22.50
N SER A 504 3.63 2.13 22.73
CA SER A 504 3.51 0.73 22.31
C SER A 504 3.07 0.62 20.84
N PRO A 505 3.92 0.13 19.92
CA PRO A 505 3.57 -0.01 18.50
C PRO A 505 2.40 -0.96 18.27
N THR A 506 2.23 -1.95 19.16
CA THR A 506 1.11 -2.89 19.11
C THR A 506 -0.25 -2.20 19.22
N HIS A 507 -0.34 -1.08 19.95
CA HIS A 507 -1.59 -0.32 20.06
C HIS A 507 -1.89 0.41 18.74
N GLN A 508 -0.85 0.87 18.04
CA GLN A 508 -0.99 1.42 16.69
C GLN A 508 -1.42 0.36 15.69
N LEU A 509 -0.83 -0.83 15.72
CA LEU A 509 -1.26 -1.94 14.89
C LEU A 509 -2.74 -2.27 15.10
N ALA A 510 -3.15 -2.52 16.36
CA ALA A 510 -4.53 -2.85 16.68
C ALA A 510 -5.50 -1.69 16.35
N PHE A 511 -5.06 -0.44 16.48
CA PHE A 511 -5.84 0.74 16.08
C PHE A 511 -6.13 0.72 14.57
N VAL A 512 -5.14 0.44 13.73
CA VAL A 512 -5.33 0.36 12.28
C VAL A 512 -6.26 -0.81 11.93
N LEU A 513 -5.98 -2.00 12.47
CA LEU A 513 -6.80 -3.20 12.23
C LEU A 513 -8.27 -3.01 12.61
N ARG A 514 -8.54 -2.27 13.71
CA ARG A 514 -9.90 -1.97 14.16
C ARG A 514 -10.56 -0.86 13.36
N THR A 515 -9.88 0.26 13.16
CA THR A 515 -10.48 1.43 12.51
C THR A 515 -10.74 1.18 11.03
N GLN A 516 -9.88 0.39 10.39
CA GLN A 516 -9.91 0.14 8.96
C GLN A 516 -10.23 -1.32 8.60
N TRP A 517 -10.92 -2.01 9.51
CA TRP A 517 -11.20 -3.44 9.39
C TRP A 517 -11.84 -3.84 8.05
N LYS A 518 -12.67 -2.99 7.45
CA LYS A 518 -13.33 -3.30 6.17
C LYS A 518 -12.34 -3.42 5.02
N MET A 519 -11.40 -2.48 4.93
CA MET A 519 -10.40 -2.45 3.87
C MET A 519 -9.38 -3.58 4.08
N VAL A 520 -8.95 -3.81 5.33
CA VAL A 520 -8.14 -4.98 5.71
C VAL A 520 -8.80 -6.31 5.33
N GLN A 521 -10.05 -6.55 5.78
CA GLN A 521 -10.75 -7.82 5.55
C GLN A 521 -11.05 -8.05 4.06
N SER A 522 -11.54 -7.03 3.37
CA SER A 522 -11.83 -7.16 1.93
C SER A 522 -10.56 -7.42 1.12
N THR A 523 -9.41 -6.86 1.51
CA THR A 523 -8.14 -7.11 0.83
C THR A 523 -7.60 -8.52 1.11
N LEU A 524 -7.66 -8.98 2.37
CA LEU A 524 -7.29 -10.35 2.75
C LEU A 524 -8.15 -11.37 2.01
N VAL A 525 -9.48 -11.23 2.08
CA VAL A 525 -10.41 -12.15 1.41
C VAL A 525 -10.18 -12.13 -0.10
N LEU A 526 -10.05 -10.95 -0.73
CA LEU A 526 -9.81 -10.87 -2.17
C LEU A 526 -8.55 -11.66 -2.56
N TRP A 527 -7.40 -11.38 -1.94
CA TRP A 527 -6.13 -11.91 -2.39
C TRP A 527 -5.88 -13.36 -2.01
N VAL A 528 -6.22 -13.75 -0.78
CA VAL A 528 -6.02 -15.14 -0.32
C VAL A 528 -6.96 -16.06 -1.08
N VAL A 529 -8.26 -15.73 -1.19
CA VAL A 529 -9.20 -16.54 -1.97
C VAL A 529 -8.76 -16.56 -3.43
N TYR A 530 -8.32 -15.43 -4.02
CA TYR A 530 -7.84 -15.39 -5.40
C TYR A 530 -6.68 -16.35 -5.66
N VAL A 531 -5.62 -16.24 -4.87
CA VAL A 531 -4.41 -17.04 -5.05
C VAL A 531 -4.73 -18.52 -4.90
N VAL A 532 -5.46 -18.89 -3.84
CA VAL A 532 -5.84 -20.28 -3.60
C VAL A 532 -6.69 -20.82 -4.76
N GLN A 533 -7.79 -20.16 -5.08
CA GLN A 533 -8.76 -20.67 -6.04
C GLN A 533 -8.23 -20.67 -7.48
N SER A 534 -7.30 -19.76 -7.82
CA SER A 534 -6.66 -19.71 -9.15
C SER A 534 -5.84 -20.97 -9.49
N SER A 535 -5.48 -21.79 -8.50
CA SER A 535 -4.68 -23.00 -8.69
C SER A 535 -5.49 -24.30 -8.87
N LEU A 536 -6.82 -24.23 -8.80
CA LEU A 536 -7.73 -25.36 -8.96
C LEU A 536 -7.89 -25.77 -10.44
N VAL A 537 -7.72 -27.05 -10.76
CA VAL A 537 -7.74 -27.55 -12.15
C VAL A 537 -9.05 -27.30 -12.90
N HIS A 538 -10.18 -27.18 -12.20
CA HIS A 538 -11.50 -26.89 -12.79
C HIS A 538 -11.58 -25.52 -13.47
N PHE A 539 -10.68 -24.57 -13.14
CA PHE A 539 -10.56 -23.29 -13.84
C PHE A 539 -9.68 -23.36 -15.11
N GLY A 540 -9.25 -24.56 -15.52
CA GLY A 540 -8.43 -24.76 -16.71
C GLY A 540 -7.01 -24.21 -16.53
N THR A 541 -6.35 -24.62 -15.44
CA THR A 541 -5.00 -24.18 -15.05
C THR A 541 -3.90 -24.74 -15.97
N LEU A 542 -2.78 -24.02 -16.08
CA LEU A 542 -1.57 -24.46 -16.78
C LEU A 542 -1.10 -25.86 -16.32
N LYS A 543 -1.25 -26.86 -17.18
CA LYS A 543 -0.18 -27.83 -17.44
C LYS A 543 0.49 -27.42 -18.75
N MET A 544 1.44 -26.50 -18.70
CA MET A 544 2.16 -26.02 -19.90
C MET A 544 2.90 -27.10 -20.74
N PRO A 545 3.31 -28.29 -20.22
CA PRO A 545 3.79 -29.34 -21.13
C PRO A 545 2.69 -29.87 -22.09
N GLN A 546 1.41 -29.64 -21.80
CA GLN A 546 0.32 -30.00 -22.72
C GLN A 546 0.07 -28.92 -23.79
N LEU A 547 0.53 -27.68 -23.62
CA LEU A 547 0.31 -26.61 -24.60
C LEU A 547 1.26 -26.75 -25.80
N LEU A 548 2.50 -27.23 -25.57
CA LEU A 548 3.38 -27.70 -26.65
C LEU A 548 2.75 -28.89 -27.39
N HIS A 549 2.20 -29.87 -26.66
CA HIS A 549 1.54 -31.02 -27.28
C HIS A 549 0.26 -30.65 -28.06
N TYR A 550 -0.51 -29.67 -27.57
CA TYR A 550 -1.77 -29.22 -28.20
C TYR A 550 -1.52 -28.26 -29.38
N VAL A 551 -0.44 -27.48 -29.35
CA VAL A 551 0.03 -26.68 -30.49
C VAL A 551 0.66 -27.58 -31.55
N ASP A 552 1.44 -28.60 -31.16
CA ASP A 552 1.97 -29.62 -32.07
C ASP A 552 0.84 -30.44 -32.72
N LEU A 553 -0.18 -30.87 -31.95
CA LEU A 553 -1.33 -31.59 -32.51
C LEU A 553 -2.13 -30.75 -33.51
N ARG A 554 -2.26 -29.43 -33.31
CA ARG A 554 -2.91 -28.54 -34.28
C ARG A 554 -2.05 -28.20 -35.49
N LEU A 555 -0.72 -28.25 -35.37
CA LEU A 555 0.20 -28.12 -36.50
C LEU A 555 0.25 -29.41 -37.31
N ILE A 556 0.21 -30.58 -36.67
CA ILE A 556 0.17 -31.90 -37.31
C ILE A 556 -1.18 -32.18 -37.98
N GLN A 557 -2.30 -31.64 -37.48
CA GLN A 557 -3.60 -31.72 -38.18
C GLN A 557 -3.76 -30.69 -39.32
N ARG A 558 -2.82 -29.75 -39.50
CA ARG A 558 -2.83 -28.76 -40.58
C ARG A 558 -1.73 -28.95 -41.63
N SER A 559 -0.81 -29.90 -41.42
CA SER A 559 0.11 -30.45 -42.42
C SER A 559 -0.47 -31.73 -43.00
#